data_AF-A0A418B119-F1
#
_entry.id   AF-A0A418B119-F1
#
_cell.length_a   1.000
_cell.length_b   1.000
_cell.length_c   1.000
_cell.angle_alpha   90.00
_cell.angle_beta   90.00
_cell.angle_gamma   90.00
#
_symmetry.space_group_name_H-M   'P 1'
#
loop_
_entity.id
_entity.type
_entity.pdbx_description
1 polymer ?
#
loop_
_entity_poly.entity_id
_entity_poly.type
_entity_poly.pdbx_seq_one_letter_code
_entity_poly.pdbx_strand_id
1 'polypeptide(L)'
;MSGECASQVRYDELERRRMPNSLRCHAPGASNSAAFSITSAATDLLTVIDATSLPAQEVYVYGVSYGTMWVQRAMLLEPHFPATNIRGYILDGVVTHSGPRRLVFSDWDTNHGRVASAYFDLCTQDAFCAAKFVRSTLAATAAVLYTRLNGASHPCQ
;
A
#
# COMPACT_ATOMS: atom_id res chain seq x y z
N MET A 1 14.22 -26.70 3.55
CA MET A 1 15.44 -26.34 4.30
C MET A 1 15.12 -25.11 5.12
N SER A 2 14.90 -25.36 6.41
CA SER A 2 14.60 -24.40 7.47
C SER A 2 15.87 -23.63 7.83
N GLY A 3 15.93 -22.35 7.50
CA GLY A 3 16.94 -21.44 8.02
C GLY A 3 16.47 -20.87 9.35
N GLU A 4 17.11 -21.25 10.46
CA GLU A 4 16.84 -20.70 11.78
C GLU A 4 17.33 -19.24 11.86
N CYS A 5 16.40 -18.30 12.11
CA CYS A 5 16.72 -16.93 12.52
C CYS A 5 17.21 -16.98 13.98
N ALA A 6 18.51 -17.18 14.18
CA ALA A 6 19.14 -17.15 15.50
C ALA A 6 20.30 -16.14 15.56
N SER A 7 20.09 -15.15 16.43
CA SER A 7 21.05 -14.43 17.28
C SER A 7 21.20 -12.93 17.02
N GLN A 8 21.20 -12.18 18.13
CA GLN A 8 21.61 -10.77 18.32
C GLN A 8 20.53 -9.68 18.35
N VAL A 9 19.54 -9.77 19.26
CA VAL A 9 18.99 -8.57 19.96
C VAL A 9 18.59 -8.98 21.39
N ARG A 10 19.02 -8.22 22.41
CA ARG A 10 18.64 -8.43 23.82
C ARG A 10 17.23 -7.89 24.08
N TYR A 11 16.22 -8.70 23.78
CA TYR A 11 14.88 -8.59 24.36
C TYR A 11 14.61 -9.85 25.20
N ASP A 12 13.78 -9.74 26.24
CA ASP A 12 13.46 -10.87 27.11
C ASP A 12 12.97 -12.09 26.30
N GLU A 13 13.45 -13.27 26.66
CA GLU A 13 13.24 -14.52 25.92
C GLU A 13 11.74 -14.89 25.78
N LEU A 14 10.92 -14.43 26.73
CA LEU A 14 9.45 -14.58 26.76
C LEU A 14 8.71 -13.69 25.75
N GLU A 15 9.24 -12.50 25.44
CA GLU A 15 8.69 -11.62 24.41
C GLU A 15 9.11 -12.08 23.02
N ARG A 16 10.37 -12.54 22.89
CA ARG A 16 10.88 -13.15 21.66
C ARG A 16 10.03 -14.33 21.20
N ARG A 17 9.59 -15.23 22.10
CA ARG A 17 8.78 -16.40 21.73
C ARG A 17 7.38 -16.06 21.17
N ARG A 18 6.84 -14.88 21.47
CA ARG A 18 5.50 -14.45 21.01
C ARG A 18 5.51 -13.74 19.67
N MET A 19 6.65 -13.18 19.25
CA MET A 19 6.72 -12.47 17.97
C MET A 19 6.74 -13.46 16.78
N PRO A 20 5.99 -13.17 15.72
CA PRO A 20 6.10 -13.86 14.44
C PRO A 20 7.51 -13.83 13.86
N ASN A 21 7.82 -14.82 13.02
CA ASN A 21 9.14 -14.94 12.39
C ASN A 21 9.54 -13.70 11.56
N SER A 22 8.58 -12.96 11.01
CA SER A 22 8.79 -11.69 10.29
C SER A 22 9.44 -10.61 11.16
N LEU A 23 8.94 -10.41 12.38
CA LEU A 23 9.53 -9.48 13.35
C LEU A 23 10.89 -9.95 13.88
N ARG A 24 11.16 -11.27 13.86
CA ARG A 24 12.41 -11.83 14.37
C ARG A 24 13.59 -11.73 13.40
N CYS A 25 13.34 -11.67 12.10
CA CYS A 25 14.40 -11.75 11.08
C CYS A 25 14.98 -10.37 10.69
N HIS A 26 14.78 -9.34 11.51
CA HIS A 26 15.37 -8.00 11.32
C HIS A 26 16.82 -7.91 11.83
N ALA A 27 17.67 -8.89 11.47
CA ALA A 27 19.11 -8.83 11.73
C ALA A 27 19.83 -8.13 10.56
N PRO A 28 20.66 -7.09 10.79
CA PRO A 28 21.45 -6.46 9.74
C PRO A 28 22.35 -7.51 9.06
N GLY A 29 22.09 -7.83 7.79
CA GLY A 29 22.92 -8.73 6.97
C GLY A 29 22.31 -10.10 6.61
N ALA A 30 21.14 -10.46 7.13
CA ALA A 30 20.42 -11.66 6.69
C ALA A 30 19.46 -11.30 5.53
N SER A 31 19.74 -11.76 4.30
CA SER A 31 18.86 -11.55 3.15
C SER A 31 17.64 -12.48 3.20
N ASN A 32 16.69 -12.17 4.07
CA ASN A 32 15.40 -12.88 4.10
C ASN A 32 14.30 -12.04 3.46
N SER A 33 14.38 -11.81 2.15
CA SER A 33 13.35 -11.07 1.40
C SER A 33 11.96 -11.70 1.54
N ALA A 34 11.88 -12.99 1.84
CA ALA A 34 10.62 -13.68 2.12
C ALA A 34 9.93 -13.16 3.40
N ALA A 35 10.66 -12.52 4.32
CA ALA A 35 10.08 -11.84 5.47
C ALA A 35 9.28 -10.59 5.08
N PHE A 36 9.52 -9.97 3.93
CA PHE A 36 8.83 -8.77 3.44
C PHE A 36 7.65 -9.12 2.54
N SER A 37 6.67 -9.84 3.09
CA SER A 37 5.45 -10.26 2.38
C SER A 37 4.20 -9.60 2.96
N ILE A 38 3.10 -9.59 2.20
CA ILE A 38 1.78 -9.14 2.69
C ILE A 38 1.32 -9.98 3.90
N THR A 39 1.61 -11.28 3.89
CA THR A 39 1.28 -12.16 5.03
C THR A 39 2.08 -11.75 6.25
N SER A 40 3.37 -11.49 6.10
CA SER A 40 4.23 -11.02 7.18
C SER A 40 3.72 -9.70 7.76
N ALA A 41 3.49 -8.69 6.91
CA ALA A 41 2.98 -7.39 7.35
C ALA A 41 1.63 -7.48 8.07
N ALA A 42 0.70 -8.31 7.58
CA ALA A 42 -0.59 -8.54 8.25
C ALA A 42 -0.44 -9.27 9.60
N THR A 43 0.49 -10.22 9.68
CA THR A 43 0.81 -10.94 10.92
C THR A 43 1.41 -9.98 11.95
N ASP A 44 2.30 -9.09 11.51
CA ASP A 44 2.93 -8.09 12.36
C ASP A 44 1.88 -7.10 12.89
N LEU A 45 0.96 -6.64 12.04
CA LEU A 45 -0.16 -5.78 12.42
C LEU A 45 -1.03 -6.44 13.51
N LEU A 46 -1.45 -7.68 13.31
CA LEU A 46 -2.28 -8.40 14.28
C LEU A 46 -1.53 -8.67 15.59
N THR A 47 -0.22 -8.93 15.52
CA THR A 47 0.62 -9.10 16.71
C THR A 47 0.72 -7.82 17.52
N VAL A 48 0.90 -6.66 16.86
CA VAL A 48 0.92 -5.37 17.54
C VAL A 48 -0.43 -5.08 18.19
N ILE A 49 -1.54 -5.33 17.49
CA ILE A 49 -2.89 -5.16 18.06
C ILE A 49 -3.07 -6.06 19.28
N ASP A 50 -2.74 -7.35 19.18
CA ASP A 50 -2.84 -8.32 20.28
C ASP A 50 -2.00 -7.91 21.50
N ALA A 51 -0.79 -7.39 21.26
CA ALA A 51 0.13 -6.98 22.32
C ALA A 51 -0.19 -5.62 22.97
N THR A 52 -0.89 -4.72 22.26
CA THR A 52 -1.08 -3.33 22.71
C THR A 52 -2.52 -2.99 23.09
N SER A 53 -3.49 -3.83 22.70
CA SER A 53 -4.90 -3.58 23.03
C SER A 53 -5.14 -3.78 24.52
N LEU A 54 -5.85 -2.83 25.14
CA LEU A 54 -6.30 -2.98 26.52
C LEU A 54 -7.42 -4.03 26.60
N PRO A 55 -7.63 -4.67 27.77
CA PRO A 55 -8.76 -5.57 27.96
C PRO A 55 -10.09 -4.92 27.55
N ALA A 56 -10.85 -5.61 26.70
CA ALA A 56 -12.13 -5.15 26.13
C ALA A 56 -12.09 -3.91 25.22
N GLN A 57 -10.91 -3.38 24.88
CA GLN A 57 -10.78 -2.27 23.93
C GLN A 57 -11.23 -2.70 22.54
N GLU A 58 -12.18 -1.99 21.96
CA GLU A 58 -12.61 -2.22 20.58
C GLU A 58 -11.56 -1.69 19.60
N VAL A 59 -11.22 -2.50 18.61
CA VAL A 59 -10.21 -2.14 17.61
C VAL A 59 -10.87 -1.97 16.24
N TYR A 60 -10.54 -0.87 15.57
CA TYR A 60 -10.94 -0.62 14.19
C TYR A 60 -9.67 -0.45 13.34
N VAL A 61 -9.56 -1.26 12.28
CA VAL A 61 -8.38 -1.25 11.43
C VAL A 61 -8.69 -0.48 10.15
N TYR A 62 -7.93 0.59 9.91
CA TYR A 62 -8.06 1.43 8.73
C TYR A 62 -6.88 1.23 7.77
N GLY A 63 -7.16 0.85 6.54
CA GLY A 63 -6.18 0.69 5.48
C GLY A 63 -6.43 1.66 4.33
N VAL A 64 -5.36 2.28 3.82
CA VAL A 64 -5.39 3.17 2.66
C VAL A 64 -4.46 2.64 1.58
N SER A 65 -4.90 2.66 0.32
CA SER A 65 -4.07 2.27 -0.83
C SER A 65 -3.47 0.87 -0.64
N TYR A 66 -2.16 0.69 -0.76
CA TYR A 66 -1.49 -0.59 -0.49
C TYR A 66 -1.82 -1.19 0.89
N GLY A 67 -2.10 -0.36 1.90
CA GLY A 67 -2.53 -0.80 3.22
C GLY A 67 -3.84 -1.59 3.20
N THR A 68 -4.70 -1.42 2.19
CA THR A 68 -5.91 -2.25 2.06
C THR A 68 -5.58 -3.71 1.76
N MET A 69 -4.43 -4.02 1.15
CA MET A 69 -3.98 -5.41 0.98
C MET A 69 -3.58 -6.03 2.32
N TRP A 70 -2.97 -5.25 3.22
CA TRP A 70 -2.65 -5.72 4.57
C TRP A 70 -3.91 -5.99 5.36
N VAL A 71 -4.88 -5.07 5.29
CA VAL A 71 -6.19 -5.23 5.95
C VAL A 71 -6.93 -6.46 5.43
N GLN A 72 -7.04 -6.63 4.10
CA GLN A 72 -7.64 -7.83 3.50
C GLN A 72 -6.95 -9.11 4.00
N ARG A 73 -5.62 -9.11 4.10
CA ARG A 73 -4.88 -10.27 4.60
C ARG A 73 -5.06 -10.47 6.09
N ALA A 74 -5.12 -9.40 6.88
CA ALA A 74 -5.37 -9.45 8.32
C ALA A 74 -6.75 -10.04 8.62
N MET A 75 -7.80 -9.70 7.84
CA MET A 75 -9.11 -10.33 7.95
C MET A 75 -9.07 -11.85 7.78
N LEU A 76 -8.19 -12.36 6.90
CA LEU A 76 -8.02 -13.80 6.70
C LEU A 76 -7.20 -14.48 7.82
N LEU A 77 -6.37 -13.72 8.52
CA LEU A 77 -5.48 -14.23 9.56
C LEU A 77 -6.04 -14.02 10.98
N GLU A 78 -6.99 -13.09 11.16
CA GLU A 78 -7.60 -12.71 12.44
C GLU A 78 -8.13 -13.88 13.27
N PRO A 79 -8.70 -14.97 12.70
CA PRO A 79 -9.06 -16.16 13.47
C PRO A 79 -7.90 -16.81 14.24
N HIS A 80 -6.65 -16.53 13.88
CA HIS A 80 -5.45 -16.98 14.60
C HIS A 80 -4.97 -16.02 15.70
N PHE A 81 -5.63 -14.87 15.89
CA PHE A 81 -5.28 -13.80 16.83
C PHE A 81 -6.48 -13.40 17.71
N PRO A 82 -6.89 -14.28 18.65
CA PRO A 82 -8.15 -14.14 19.37
C PRO A 82 -8.22 -12.97 20.36
N ALA A 83 -7.11 -12.33 20.73
CA ALA A 83 -7.13 -11.21 21.69
C ALA A 83 -7.23 -9.83 21.03
N THR A 84 -7.46 -9.76 19.71
CA THR A 84 -7.44 -8.49 18.96
C THR A 84 -8.71 -7.64 19.10
N ASN A 85 -9.84 -8.22 19.52
CA ASN A 85 -11.15 -7.56 19.69
C ASN A 85 -11.51 -6.57 18.54
N ILE A 86 -11.22 -6.97 17.29
CA ILE A 86 -11.47 -6.14 16.12
C ILE A 86 -12.97 -6.10 15.84
N ARG A 87 -13.55 -4.89 15.77
CA ARG A 87 -14.97 -4.65 15.49
C ARG A 87 -15.26 -4.27 14.06
N GLY A 88 -14.25 -3.80 13.33
CA GLY A 88 -14.45 -3.37 11.96
C GLY A 88 -13.16 -3.09 11.20
N TYR A 89 -13.30 -3.14 9.88
CA TYR A 89 -12.25 -2.86 8.92
C TYR A 89 -12.72 -1.77 7.96
N ILE A 90 -11.89 -0.76 7.73
CA ILE A 90 -12.13 0.31 6.76
C ILE A 90 -11.08 0.18 5.66
N LEU A 91 -11.53 0.09 4.41
CA LEU A 91 -10.66 0.04 3.24
C LEU A 91 -10.92 1.26 2.36
N ASP A 92 -9.93 2.15 2.25
CA ASP A 92 -10.00 3.35 1.42
C ASP A 92 -8.97 3.29 0.28
N GLY A 93 -9.39 3.61 -0.95
CA GLY A 93 -8.56 3.44 -2.15
C GLY A 93 -8.14 1.98 -2.37
N VAL A 94 -9.10 1.06 -2.35
CA VAL A 94 -8.88 -0.40 -2.28
C VAL A 94 -8.00 -0.93 -3.41
N VAL A 95 -6.84 -1.50 -3.04
CA VAL A 95 -6.03 -2.41 -3.85
C VAL A 95 -6.46 -3.85 -3.58
N THR A 96 -7.11 -4.51 -4.54
CA THR A 96 -7.65 -5.87 -4.39
C THR A 96 -6.55 -6.93 -4.43
N HIS A 97 -6.55 -7.87 -3.49
CA HIS A 97 -5.58 -8.97 -3.48
C HIS A 97 -5.86 -10.03 -4.56
N SER A 98 -7.10 -10.17 -5.03
CA SER A 98 -7.51 -11.17 -6.03
C SER A 98 -8.67 -10.66 -6.90
N GLY A 99 -9.04 -11.47 -7.90
CA GLY A 99 -10.20 -11.21 -8.76
C GLY A 99 -9.86 -10.67 -10.16
N PRO A 100 -10.85 -10.60 -11.05
CA PRO A 100 -10.67 -10.25 -12.47
C PRO A 100 -10.32 -8.77 -12.71
N ARG A 101 -10.54 -7.91 -11.70
CA ARG A 101 -10.20 -6.48 -11.72
C ARG A 101 -9.04 -6.16 -10.79
N ARG A 102 -8.07 -7.08 -10.68
CA ARG A 102 -6.89 -6.87 -9.85
C ARG A 102 -6.20 -5.59 -10.28
N LEU A 103 -6.13 -4.61 -9.38
CA LEU A 103 -5.38 -3.40 -9.62
C LEU A 103 -3.90 -3.75 -9.74
N VAL A 104 -3.42 -3.76 -10.98
CA VAL A 104 -2.01 -3.75 -11.29
C VAL A 104 -1.59 -2.31 -11.53
N PHE A 105 -0.43 -1.92 -11.00
CA PHE A 105 0.08 -0.56 -11.19
C PHE A 105 0.29 -0.21 -12.67
N SER A 106 0.41 -1.19 -13.56
CA SER A 106 0.44 -0.95 -15.01
C SER A 106 -0.86 -0.34 -15.55
N ASP A 107 -1.99 -0.55 -14.89
CA ASP A 107 -3.28 0.04 -15.29
C ASP A 107 -3.51 1.40 -14.65
N TRP A 108 -2.57 1.87 -13.82
CA TRP A 108 -2.72 3.09 -13.03
C TRP A 108 -2.98 4.29 -13.94
N ASP A 109 -2.21 4.46 -15.01
CA ASP A 109 -2.37 5.55 -15.98
C ASP A 109 -3.73 5.48 -16.68
N THR A 110 -4.18 4.30 -17.07
CA THR A 110 -5.51 4.10 -17.67
C THR A 110 -6.62 4.47 -16.70
N ASN A 111 -6.50 4.06 -15.43
CA ASN A 111 -7.50 4.31 -14.40
C ASN A 111 -7.55 5.79 -14.01
N HIS A 112 -6.40 6.45 -13.90
CA HIS A 112 -6.30 7.87 -13.57
C HIS A 112 -6.57 8.78 -14.77
N GLY A 113 -6.41 8.26 -16.00
CA GLY A 113 -6.68 8.99 -17.23
C GLY A 113 -8.11 9.55 -17.28
N ARG A 114 -9.09 8.83 -16.73
CA ARG A 114 -10.48 9.34 -16.64
C ARG A 114 -10.60 10.57 -15.74
N VAL A 115 -9.90 10.57 -14.60
CA VAL A 115 -9.88 11.71 -13.68
C VAL A 115 -9.15 12.89 -14.33
N ALA A 116 -8.04 12.64 -15.01
CA ALA A 116 -7.30 13.66 -15.75
C ALA A 116 -8.16 14.28 -16.86
N SER A 117 -8.86 13.47 -17.65
CA SER A 117 -9.79 13.96 -18.68
C SER A 117 -10.90 14.82 -18.08
N ALA A 118 -11.55 14.36 -17.01
CA ALA A 118 -12.61 15.13 -16.36
C ALA A 118 -12.08 16.49 -15.83
N TYR A 119 -10.87 16.51 -15.27
CA TYR A 119 -10.23 17.75 -14.84
C TYR A 119 -9.90 18.69 -16.01
N PHE A 120 -9.43 18.15 -17.14
CA PHE A 120 -9.16 18.93 -18.35
C PHE A 120 -10.43 19.54 -18.96
N ASP A 121 -11.54 18.80 -18.91
CA ASP A 121 -12.84 19.28 -19.37
C ASP A 121 -13.36 20.41 -18.46
N LEU A 122 -13.18 20.28 -17.14
CA LEU A 122 -13.50 21.34 -16.18
C LEU A 122 -12.66 22.60 -16.42
N CYS A 123 -11.37 22.46 -16.72
CA CYS A 123 -10.51 23.60 -17.06
C CYS A 123 -11.00 24.33 -18.33
N THR A 124 -11.56 23.61 -19.29
CA THR A 124 -12.11 24.21 -20.52
C THR A 124 -13.37 25.03 -20.24
N GLN A 125 -14.13 24.64 -19.21
CA GLN A 125 -15.38 25.32 -18.79
C GLN A 125 -15.12 26.48 -17.81
N ASP A 126 -14.00 26.47 -17.10
CA ASP A 126 -13.62 27.52 -16.17
C ASP A 126 -12.93 28.70 -16.89
N ALA A 127 -13.47 29.91 -16.73
CA ALA A 127 -12.97 31.10 -17.43
C ALA A 127 -11.52 31.44 -17.04
N PHE A 128 -11.13 31.23 -15.79
CA PHE A 128 -9.77 31.50 -15.33
C PHE A 128 -8.78 30.51 -15.93
N CYS A 129 -9.11 29.21 -15.93
CA CYS A 129 -8.26 28.16 -16.47
C CYS A 129 -8.18 28.23 -18.00
N ALA A 130 -9.31 28.38 -18.69
CA ALA A 130 -9.37 28.51 -20.14
C ALA A 130 -8.55 29.71 -20.65
N ALA A 131 -8.55 30.83 -19.92
CA ALA A 131 -7.73 32.00 -20.25
C ALA A 131 -6.21 31.73 -20.21
N LYS A 132 -5.74 30.65 -19.57
CA LYS A 132 -4.33 30.23 -19.61
C LYS A 132 -3.97 29.47 -20.90
N PHE A 133 -4.96 28.95 -21.61
CA PHE A 133 -4.80 28.12 -22.79
C PHE A 133 -5.45 28.75 -24.03
N VAL A 134 -5.31 30.06 -24.25
CA VAL A 134 -6.00 30.82 -25.32
C VAL A 134 -5.88 30.22 -26.73
N ARG A 135 -4.77 29.52 -27.04
CA ARG A 135 -4.49 28.92 -28.35
C ARG A 135 -4.61 27.39 -28.37
N SER A 136 -5.06 26.77 -27.28
CA SER A 136 -5.10 25.31 -27.13
C SER A 136 -6.11 24.89 -26.06
N THR A 137 -6.04 23.65 -25.61
CA THR A 137 -6.68 23.19 -24.38
C THR A 137 -5.60 22.69 -23.43
N LEU A 138 -5.93 22.57 -22.14
CA LEU A 138 -5.03 21.94 -21.18
C LEU A 138 -4.66 20.51 -21.63
N ALA A 139 -5.64 19.73 -22.12
CA ALA A 139 -5.41 18.39 -22.64
C ALA A 139 -4.41 18.34 -23.81
N ALA A 140 -4.63 19.18 -24.84
CA ALA A 140 -3.75 19.22 -26.00
C ALA A 140 -2.34 19.72 -25.64
N THR A 141 -2.26 20.69 -24.73
CA THR A 141 -0.98 21.21 -24.22
C THR A 141 -0.22 20.12 -23.45
N ALA A 142 -0.90 19.36 -22.59
CA ALA A 142 -0.30 18.24 -21.86
C ALA A 142 0.20 17.15 -22.81
N ALA A 143 -0.57 16.78 -23.83
CA ALA A 143 -0.14 15.81 -24.84
C ALA A 143 1.15 16.24 -25.57
N VAL A 144 1.21 17.49 -26.03
CA VAL A 144 2.41 18.05 -26.68
C VAL A 144 3.61 18.04 -25.73
N LEU A 145 3.42 18.35 -24.45
CA LEU A 145 4.47 18.30 -23.44
C LEU A 145 5.04 16.87 -23.31
N TYR A 146 4.18 15.86 -23.16
CA TYR A 146 4.61 14.46 -23.06
C TYR A 146 5.34 14.00 -24.32
N THR A 147 4.87 14.36 -25.52
CA THR A 147 5.58 14.05 -26.77
C THR A 147 6.98 14.65 -26.80
N ARG A 148 7.14 15.90 -26.37
CA ARG A 148 8.45 16.57 -26.30
C ARG A 148 9.37 15.93 -25.27
N LEU A 149 8.85 15.58 -24.10
CA LEU A 149 9.63 14.91 -23.05
C LEU A 149 10.09 13.52 -23.50
N ASN A 150 9.21 12.75 -24.15
CA ASN A 150 9.55 11.42 -24.64
C ASN A 150 10.54 11.44 -25.82
N GLY A 151 10.51 12.49 -26.64
CA GLY A 151 11.44 12.68 -27.74
C GLY A 151 12.77 13.34 -27.36
N ALA A 152 12.93 13.79 -26.11
CA ALA A 152 14.18 14.39 -25.64
C ALA A 152 15.21 13.29 -25.35
N SER A 153 16.45 13.48 -25.80
CA SER A 153 17.56 12.61 -25.42
C SER A 153 17.86 12.78 -23.93
N HIS A 154 17.81 11.68 -23.19
CA HIS A 154 18.17 11.63 -21.78
C HIS A 154 19.30 10.61 -21.60
N PRO A 155 20.26 10.80 -20.67
CA PRO A 155 21.38 9.87 -20.41
C PRO A 155 21.00 8.43 -19.99
N CYS A 156 19.70 8.10 -19.98
CA CYS A 156 19.18 6.76 -19.72
C CYS A 156 18.72 6.03 -21.00
N GLN A 157 18.87 6.67 -22.17
CA GLN A 157 18.72 6.06 -23.50
C GLN A 157 20.10 5.92 -24.16
#